data_AF-A0A9J5Y5E0-F1
#
_entry.id   AF-A0A9J5Y5E0-F1
#
_cell.length_a   1.000
_cell.length_b   1.000
_cell.length_c   1.000
_cell.angle_alpha   90.00
_cell.angle_beta   90.00
_cell.angle_gamma   90.00
#
_symmetry.space_group_name_H-M   'P 1'
#
loop_
_entity.id
_entity.type
_entity.pdbx_description
1 polymer ?
#
loop_
_entity_poly.entity_id
_entity_poly.type
_entity_poly.pdbx_seq_one_letter_code
_entity_poly.pdbx_strand_id
1 'polypeptide(L)' 'MKIMKFVVVIVTILALLLSAANAQQCGSQAGGAVCDGRLCCSQYGYCGTATPSCGPGCQSQCN' A
#
# COMPACT_ATOMS: atom_id res chain seq x y z
N MET A 1 -0.41 30.76 19.77
CA MET A 1 0.21 29.47 20.20
C MET A 1 -0.80 28.35 20.47
N LYS A 2 -2.00 28.61 20.99
CA LYS A 2 -3.04 27.57 21.21
C LYS A 2 -3.54 26.95 19.90
N ILE A 3 -3.83 27.78 18.89
CA ILE A 3 -4.21 27.34 17.53
C ILE A 3 -3.16 26.41 16.90
N MET A 4 -1.87 26.72 17.09
CA MET A 4 -0.77 25.95 16.53
C MET A 4 -0.67 24.56 17.15
N LYS A 5 -1.03 24.41 18.44
CA LYS A 5 -1.10 23.10 19.11
C LYS A 5 -2.23 22.25 18.55
N PHE A 6 -3.41 22.83 18.29
CA PHE A 6 -4.52 22.10 17.66
C PHE A 6 -4.19 21.68 16.23
N VAL A 7 -3.57 22.56 15.44
CA VAL A 7 -3.12 22.24 14.07
C VAL A 7 -2.09 21.11 14.09
N VAL A 8 -1.11 21.15 14.99
CA VAL A 8 -0.11 20.09 15.14
C VAL A 8 -0.76 18.75 15.54
N VAL A 9 -1.72 18.76 16.48
CA VAL A 9 -2.43 17.55 16.90
C VAL A 9 -3.27 16.95 15.77
N ILE A 10 -3.94 17.79 14.96
CA ILE A 10 -4.73 17.31 13.81
C ILE A 10 -3.81 16.69 12.73
N VAL A 11 -2.67 17.32 12.45
CA VAL A 11 -1.70 16.81 11.46
C VAL A 11 -1.07 15.50 11.92
N THR A 12 -0.73 15.35 13.20
CA THR A 12 -0.17 14.10 13.71
C THR A 12 -1.20 12.98 13.72
N ILE A 13 -2.45 13.25 14.10
CA ILE A 13 -3.55 12.28 14.02
C ILE A 13 -3.78 11.83 12.57
N LEU A 14 -3.79 12.77 11.62
CA LEU A 14 -3.94 12.43 10.20
C LEU A 14 -2.78 11.54 9.71
N ALA A 15 -1.53 11.88 10.03
CA ALA A 15 -0.38 11.07 9.65
C ALA A 15 -0.42 9.65 10.26
N LEU A 16 -0.89 9.51 11.51
CA LEU A 16 -1.11 8.22 12.17
C LEU A 16 -2.20 7.37 11.49
N LEU A 17 -3.24 7.99 10.93
CA LEU A 17 -4.28 7.27 10.20
C LEU A 17 -3.77 6.73 8.85
N LEU A 18 -2.86 7.44 8.16
CA LEU A 18 -2.27 6.97 6.91
C LEU A 18 -1.33 5.76 7.12
N SER A 19 -0.63 5.67 8.25
CA SER A 19 0.30 4.56 8.52
C SER A 19 -0.38 3.24 8.89
N ALA A 20 -1.70 3.23 9.12
CA ALA A 20 -2.46 2.00 9.37
C ALA A 20 -2.76 1.19 8.09
N ALA A 21 -2.58 1.78 6.91
CA ALA A 21 -2.85 1.15 5.61
C ALA A 21 -1.56 0.83 4.84
N ASN A 22 -0.64 0.06 5.45
CA ASN A 22 0.55 -0.42 4.75
C ASN A 22 0.21 -1.70 3.96
N ALA A 23 -0.12 -1.57 2.68
CA ALA A 23 -0.15 -2.71 1.76
C ALA A 23 1.28 -3.02 1.29
N GLN A 24 1.66 -4.30 1.28
CA GLN A 24 2.98 -4.72 0.82
C GLN A 24 3.18 -4.34 -0.66
N GLN A 25 4.28 -3.65 -0.96
CA GLN A 25 4.61 -3.22 -2.31
C GLN A 25 5.35 -4.32 -3.07
N CYS A 26 5.17 -4.35 -4.39
CA CYS A 26 5.73 -5.35 -5.30
C CYS A 26 5.91 -4.80 -6.71
N GLY A 27 6.50 -5.61 -7.60
CA GLY A 27 6.61 -5.30 -9.02
C GLY A 27 7.58 -4.17 -9.30
N SER A 28 7.43 -3.54 -10.46
CA SER A 28 8.31 -2.45 -10.93
C SER A 28 8.37 -1.26 -9.97
N GLN A 29 7.29 -0.99 -9.24
CA GLN A 29 7.16 0.06 -8.24
C GLN A 29 8.01 -0.20 -6.98
N ALA A 30 8.40 -1.46 -6.76
CA ALA A 30 9.20 -1.90 -5.63
C ALA A 30 10.51 -2.59 -6.07
N GLY A 31 11.09 -2.17 -7.19
CA GLY A 31 12.37 -2.70 -7.67
C GLY A 31 12.33 -4.18 -8.06
N GLY A 32 11.16 -4.69 -8.46
CA GLY A 32 10.96 -6.09 -8.80
C GLY A 32 10.65 -6.99 -7.60
N ALA A 33 10.35 -6.43 -6.42
CA ALA A 33 9.95 -7.21 -5.26
C ALA A 33 8.73 -8.10 -5.56
N VAL A 34 8.73 -9.29 -4.98
CA VAL A 34 7.64 -10.27 -5.11
C VAL A 34 6.88 -10.32 -3.81
N CYS A 35 5.57 -10.52 -3.87
CA CYS A 35 4.75 -10.61 -2.67
C CYS A 35 5.01 -11.91 -1.90
N ASP A 36 5.06 -11.83 -0.58
CA ASP A 36 5.00 -13.02 0.27
C ASP A 36 3.66 -13.76 0.14
N GLY A 37 3.63 -15.03 0.54
CA GLY A 37 2.39 -15.77 0.77
C GLY A 37 1.57 -16.10 -0.49
N ARG A 38 2.19 -16.14 -1.69
CA ARG A 38 1.51 -16.36 -2.98
C ARG A 38 0.44 -15.31 -3.30
N LEU A 39 0.60 -14.10 -2.78
CA LEU A 39 -0.25 -12.98 -3.14
C LEU A 39 0.08 -12.49 -4.56
N CYS A 40 -0.95 -12.14 -5.31
CA CYS A 40 -0.78 -11.54 -6.63
C CYS A 40 -0.23 -10.11 -6.49
N CYS A 41 0.69 -9.75 -7.37
CA CYS A 41 1.15 -8.38 -7.50
C CYS A 41 0.30 -7.64 -8.53
N SER A 42 -0.51 -6.69 -8.07
CA SER A 42 -1.34 -5.86 -8.96
C SER A 42 -0.51 -5.02 -9.93
N GLN A 43 -1.15 -4.51 -10.98
CA GLN A 43 -0.54 -3.55 -11.92
C GLN A 43 -0.03 -2.27 -11.24
N TYR A 44 -0.56 -1.95 -10.07
CA TYR A 44 -0.19 -0.78 -9.27
C TYR A 44 0.96 -1.02 -8.29
N GLY A 45 1.48 -2.26 -8.23
CA GLY A 45 2.61 -2.61 -7.36
C GLY A 45 2.21 -2.87 -5.91
N TYR A 46 1.02 -3.41 -5.69
CA TYR A 46 0.54 -3.83 -4.38
C TYR A 46 0.10 -5.29 -4.36
N CYS A 47 0.44 -5.97 -3.28
CA CYS A 47 0.10 -7.36 -3.02
C CYS A 47 -1.34 -7.55 -2.57
N GLY A 48 -2.03 -8.55 -3.11
CA GLY A 48 -3.37 -8.93 -2.65
C GLY A 48 -3.85 -10.27 -3.25
N THR A 49 -4.95 -10.79 -2.73
CA THR A 49 -5.60 -12.03 -3.22
C THR A 49 -6.83 -11.77 -4.07
N ALA A 50 -7.35 -10.55 -4.09
CA ALA A 50 -8.59 -10.22 -4.77
C ALA A 50 -8.38 -10.05 -6.27
N THR A 51 -9.47 -10.20 -7.03
CA THR A 51 -9.51 -10.06 -8.50
C THR A 51 -8.84 -8.78 -9.04
N PRO A 52 -8.93 -7.60 -8.40
CA PRO A 52 -8.20 -6.41 -8.84
C PRO A 52 -6.67 -6.55 -8.79
N SER A 53 -6.16 -7.44 -7.92
CA SER A 53 -4.73 -7.70 -7.76
C SER A 53 -4.23 -8.83 -8.66
N CYS A 54 -5.06 -9.85 -8.90
CA CYS A 54 -4.73 -11.02 -9.74
C CYS A 54 -5.24 -10.90 -11.19
N GLY A 55 -5.93 -9.81 -11.52
CA GLY A 55 -6.57 -9.59 -12.81
C GLY A 55 -5.62 -9.09 -13.90
N PRO A 56 -6.18 -8.49 -14.98
CA PRO A 56 -5.38 -7.90 -16.05
C PRO A 56 -4.34 -6.92 -15.51
N GLY A 57 -3.12 -7.00 -16.04
CA GLY A 57 -2.00 -6.15 -15.62
C GLY A 57 -1.26 -6.63 -14.36
N CYS A 58 -1.66 -7.76 -13.77
CA CYS A 58 -0.89 -8.40 -12.71
C CYS A 58 0.58 -8.63 -13.12
N GLN A 59 1.50 -8.21 -12.26
CA GLN A 59 2.94 -8.20 -12.51
C GLN A 59 3.61 -9.52 -12.10
N SER A 60 3.11 -10.22 -11.08
CA SER A 60 3.65 -11.50 -10.60
C SER A 60 2.63 -12.28 -9.76
N GLN A 61 2.78 -13.61 -9.70
CA GLN A 61 1.94 -14.52 -8.90
C GLN A 61 0.43 -14.44 -9.21
N CYS A 62 0.06 -14.38 -10.48
CA CYS A 62 -1.31 -14.14 -10.94
C CYS A 62 -2.20 -15.40 -11.03
N ASN A 63 -1.77 -16.52 -10.42
CA ASN A 63 -2.32 -17.86 -10.61
C ASN A 63 -2.90 -18.47 -9.34
#